data_AF-A0A0M2ZXW6-F1
#
_entry.id   AF-A0A0M2ZXW6-F1
#
_cell.length_a   1.000
_cell.length_b   1.000
_cell.length_c   1.000
_cell.angle_alpha   90.00
_cell.angle_beta   90.00
_cell.angle_gamma   90.00
#
_symmetry.space_group_name_H-M   'P 1'
#
loop_
_entity.id
_entity.type
_entity.pdbx_description
1 polymer ?
#
loop_
_entity_poly.entity_id
_entity_poly.type
_entity_poly.pdbx_seq_one_letter_code
_entity_poly.pdbx_strand_id
1 'polypeptide(L)'
;MKKNKKLGCLSLLLLSPYSIAMQPMDDQSLATMTGQDGLTIQAQANVEFKQLSMIDNDGLSYGSGSSLYTSPDYTKRAGLVIGGQTSSSPVRVVGLNGSSETILGFNAVIDSDVGTVLNKGAFTNIALSFNSNITGIRISPFSVYAASESTLSDIISNSYTKNTIYDSSTLKPKAGLVKEIVRVGGASGIDIVFAANKPTVNIQLGAAPQGHMIMFGGAINSICGSGSGCNIVAVSDYDGSNNPYGIGFDFQFTGYNNSPFGLTGFYAGIEGKNGTDSGGLVFGNSGVSDKFNLSLNNVILGQSGSPSTTYPSSTFNGLPNASIGSIGAVGASVTNLKMKVSGM
;
A
#
# COMPACT_ATOMS: atom_id res chain seq x y z
N MET A 1 89.02 2.04 -15.51
CA MET A 1 88.18 2.91 -16.38
C MET A 1 87.46 2.06 -17.41
N LYS A 2 86.11 2.13 -17.39
CA LYS A 2 85.07 1.68 -18.36
C LYS A 2 85.31 0.40 -19.17
N LYS A 3 84.70 -0.72 -18.77
CA LYS A 3 84.46 -1.90 -19.62
C LYS A 3 83.06 -2.50 -19.40
N ASN A 4 82.40 -2.83 -20.51
CA ASN A 4 81.42 -3.92 -20.73
C ASN A 4 80.02 -3.81 -20.09
N LYS A 5 79.09 -3.12 -20.76
CA LYS A 5 77.65 -3.08 -20.39
C LYS A 5 76.65 -3.37 -21.52
N LYS A 6 77.01 -4.08 -22.60
CA LYS A 6 76.08 -4.26 -23.75
C LYS A 6 75.97 -5.67 -24.35
N LEU A 7 76.26 -6.73 -23.60
CA LEU A 7 76.12 -8.11 -24.12
C LEU A 7 75.41 -9.09 -23.17
N GLY A 8 74.68 -8.59 -22.16
CA GLY A 8 73.91 -9.41 -21.21
C GLY A 8 72.40 -9.38 -21.41
N CYS A 9 71.88 -8.48 -22.26
CA CYS A 9 70.42 -8.33 -22.46
C CYS A 9 69.89 -9.09 -23.68
N LEU A 10 70.74 -9.73 -24.48
CA LEU A 10 70.31 -10.47 -25.67
C LEU A 10 70.18 -11.99 -25.41
N SER A 11 70.82 -12.51 -24.35
CA SER A 11 70.67 -13.90 -23.90
C SER A 11 69.46 -14.12 -22.99
N LEU A 12 68.83 -13.05 -22.48
CA LEU A 12 67.61 -13.12 -21.67
C LEU A 12 66.31 -13.09 -22.50
N LEU A 13 66.40 -12.73 -23.79
CA LEU A 13 65.25 -12.63 -24.70
C LEU A 13 65.02 -13.88 -25.56
N LEU A 14 65.97 -14.82 -25.60
CA LEU A 14 66.00 -15.95 -26.54
C LEU A 14 65.84 -17.33 -25.88
N LEU A 15 65.61 -17.39 -24.56
CA LEU A 15 65.56 -18.65 -23.78
C LEU A 15 64.36 -18.76 -22.82
N SER A 16 63.33 -17.92 -22.93
CA SER A 16 62.06 -18.14 -22.22
C SER A 16 60.99 -18.64 -23.21
N PRO A 17 60.38 -19.80 -22.99
CA PRO A 17 59.37 -20.33 -23.88
C PRO A 17 58.19 -19.36 -23.99
N TYR A 18 57.72 -19.20 -25.24
CA TYR A 18 56.39 -18.71 -25.55
C TYR A 18 55.34 -19.58 -24.85
N SER A 19 55.01 -19.24 -23.61
CA SER A 19 53.64 -19.34 -23.15
C SER A 19 53.03 -17.97 -23.36
N ILE A 20 52.45 -17.74 -24.54
CA ILE A 20 51.25 -16.88 -24.60
C ILE A 20 50.17 -17.70 -23.89
N ALA A 21 50.23 -17.73 -22.57
CA ALA A 21 49.00 -17.77 -21.82
C ALA A 21 48.37 -16.41 -22.14
N MET A 22 47.38 -16.42 -23.04
CA MET A 22 46.25 -15.53 -22.80
C MET A 22 45.96 -15.74 -21.32
N GLN A 23 46.13 -14.70 -20.50
CA GLN A 23 45.54 -14.75 -19.16
C GLN A 23 44.13 -15.27 -19.42
N PRO A 24 43.66 -16.32 -18.73
CA PRO A 24 42.22 -16.42 -18.57
C PRO A 24 41.87 -15.04 -18.05
N MET A 25 41.20 -14.25 -18.89
CA MET A 25 40.38 -13.16 -18.43
C MET A 25 39.37 -13.91 -17.60
N ASP A 26 39.78 -14.11 -16.35
CA ASP A 26 39.18 -15.02 -15.43
C ASP A 26 37.74 -14.55 -15.36
N ASP A 27 36.78 -15.39 -15.68
CA ASP A 27 35.39 -15.03 -15.52
C ASP A 27 35.14 -14.59 -14.06
N GLN A 28 36.04 -14.93 -13.12
CA GLN A 28 36.12 -14.36 -11.77
C GLN A 28 36.50 -12.87 -11.74
N SER A 29 37.44 -12.42 -12.58
CA SER A 29 37.85 -11.01 -12.72
C SER A 29 36.78 -10.19 -13.44
N LEU A 30 36.06 -10.79 -14.39
CA LEU A 30 34.92 -10.14 -15.01
C LEU A 30 33.69 -10.17 -14.10
N ALA A 31 33.44 -11.23 -13.32
CA ALA A 31 32.40 -11.28 -12.29
C ALA A 31 32.66 -10.29 -11.13
N THR A 32 33.92 -10.03 -10.79
CA THR A 32 34.31 -8.99 -9.82
C THR A 32 34.35 -7.59 -10.44
N MET A 33 34.62 -7.44 -11.74
CA MET A 33 34.59 -6.14 -12.43
C MET A 33 33.17 -5.77 -12.93
N THR A 34 32.28 -6.74 -13.10
CA THR A 34 30.81 -6.57 -13.09
C THR A 34 30.25 -6.63 -11.68
N GLY A 35 31.10 -6.46 -10.66
CA GLY A 35 30.75 -6.31 -9.25
C GLY A 35 29.81 -5.14 -9.02
N GLN A 36 28.55 -5.34 -9.40
CA GLN A 36 27.43 -4.59 -8.89
C GLN A 36 27.22 -5.11 -7.47
N ASP A 37 28.02 -4.56 -6.54
CA ASP A 37 27.70 -4.52 -5.10
C ASP A 37 26.38 -3.75 -4.98
N GLY A 38 25.31 -4.52 -5.16
CA GLY A 38 23.94 -4.08 -5.19
C GLY A 38 23.51 -3.30 -6.44
N LEU A 39 22.26 -3.54 -6.84
CA LEU A 39 21.54 -2.79 -7.86
C LEU A 39 20.74 -1.67 -7.19
N THR A 40 21.07 -0.41 -7.51
CA THR A 40 20.22 0.73 -7.11
C THR A 40 19.25 1.08 -8.23
N ILE A 41 17.95 0.94 -7.95
CA ILE A 41 16.87 1.36 -8.84
C ILE A 41 16.23 2.62 -8.26
N GLN A 42 16.14 3.67 -9.06
CA GLN A 42 15.36 4.86 -8.74
C GLN A 42 14.14 4.91 -9.64
N ALA A 43 12.98 5.12 -9.04
CA ALA A 43 11.72 5.24 -9.78
C ALA A 43 10.96 6.47 -9.30
N GLN A 44 10.37 7.18 -10.25
CA GLN A 44 9.56 8.36 -10.00
C GLN A 44 8.30 8.24 -10.85
N ALA A 45 7.20 7.87 -10.21
CA ALA A 45 5.92 7.72 -10.87
C ALA A 45 4.80 7.91 -9.87
N ASN A 46 3.79 8.68 -10.26
CA ASN A 46 2.52 8.67 -9.56
C ASN A 46 1.74 7.44 -10.00
N VAL A 47 0.96 6.87 -9.08
CA VAL A 47 0.00 5.83 -9.42
C VAL A 47 -1.33 6.51 -9.69
N GLU A 48 -1.94 6.21 -10.83
CA GLU A 48 -3.28 6.70 -11.17
C GLU A 48 -4.13 5.57 -11.72
N PHE A 49 -5.36 5.47 -11.24
CA PHE A 49 -6.36 4.57 -11.82
C PHE A 49 -7.74 5.21 -11.81
N LYS A 50 -8.55 4.87 -12.80
CA LYS A 50 -9.96 5.31 -12.87
C LYS A 50 -10.87 4.42 -12.02
N GLN A 51 -10.61 3.11 -12.07
CA GLN A 51 -11.34 2.10 -11.30
C GLN A 51 -10.44 0.89 -11.06
N LEU A 52 -10.55 0.31 -9.86
CA LEU A 52 -9.96 -0.97 -9.47
C LEU A 52 -11.10 -1.84 -8.94
N SER A 53 -11.29 -3.03 -9.49
CA SER A 53 -12.43 -3.89 -9.16
C SER A 53 -11.98 -5.27 -8.68
N MET A 54 -12.51 -5.70 -7.53
CA MET A 54 -12.53 -7.10 -7.12
C MET A 54 -13.88 -7.67 -7.53
N ILE A 55 -13.85 -8.71 -8.35
CA ILE A 55 -15.04 -9.26 -8.99
C ILE A 55 -15.20 -10.71 -8.55
N ASP A 56 -16.38 -11.00 -8.01
CA ASP A 56 -16.90 -12.34 -7.85
C ASP A 56 -17.61 -12.73 -9.15
N ASN A 57 -17.06 -13.71 -9.87
CA ASN A 57 -17.53 -14.08 -11.21
C ASN A 57 -18.68 -15.10 -11.17
N ASP A 58 -18.76 -15.91 -10.13
CA ASP A 58 -19.69 -17.03 -9.98
C ASP A 58 -20.75 -16.80 -8.90
N GLY A 59 -20.60 -15.76 -8.09
CA GLY A 59 -21.54 -15.42 -7.03
C GLY A 59 -21.48 -16.40 -5.86
N LEU A 60 -22.43 -16.26 -4.93
CA LEU A 60 -22.58 -17.19 -3.84
C LEU A 60 -23.31 -18.45 -4.34
N SER A 61 -22.61 -19.59 -4.33
CA SER A 61 -23.15 -20.88 -4.72
C SER A 61 -24.35 -21.30 -3.85
N TYR A 62 -25.45 -21.67 -4.51
CA TYR A 62 -26.65 -22.27 -3.91
C TYR A 62 -26.54 -23.81 -3.89
N GLY A 63 -26.74 -24.45 -2.74
CA GLY A 63 -26.71 -25.92 -2.65
C GLY A 63 -27.27 -26.47 -1.33
N SER A 64 -27.47 -27.79 -1.27
CA SER A 64 -28.01 -28.49 -0.09
C SER A 64 -26.90 -28.98 0.85
N GLY A 65 -26.84 -28.46 2.09
CA GLY A 65 -25.91 -28.88 3.14
C GLY A 65 -25.82 -27.87 4.30
N SER A 66 -25.29 -28.28 5.46
CA SER A 66 -25.28 -27.50 6.71
C SER A 66 -24.32 -26.29 6.76
N SER A 67 -23.63 -25.98 5.66
CA SER A 67 -22.64 -24.88 5.57
C SER A 67 -22.93 -23.89 4.44
N LEU A 68 -24.14 -23.91 3.86
CA LEU A 68 -24.49 -23.13 2.68
C LEU A 68 -25.55 -22.06 3.00
N TYR A 69 -25.45 -20.91 2.33
CA TYR A 69 -26.30 -19.74 2.54
C TYR A 69 -27.74 -19.95 2.00
N THR A 70 -28.73 -19.35 2.66
CA THR A 70 -30.16 -19.67 2.51
C THR A 70 -30.91 -18.97 1.37
N SER A 71 -30.24 -18.28 0.45
CA SER A 71 -30.91 -17.50 -0.61
C SER A 71 -30.50 -17.94 -2.03
N PRO A 72 -31.47 -18.30 -2.90
CA PRO A 72 -31.22 -18.83 -4.24
C PRO A 72 -30.77 -17.80 -5.29
N ASP A 73 -30.74 -16.50 -4.97
CA ASP A 73 -30.64 -15.43 -5.97
C ASP A 73 -29.26 -14.75 -6.08
N TYR A 74 -28.27 -15.20 -5.32
CA TYR A 74 -26.92 -14.60 -5.29
C TYR A 74 -25.90 -15.25 -6.24
N THR A 75 -26.35 -15.99 -7.25
CA THR A 75 -25.50 -16.67 -8.25
C THR A 75 -24.99 -15.74 -9.36
N LYS A 76 -25.30 -14.44 -9.27
CA LYS A 76 -24.91 -13.46 -10.28
C LYS A 76 -23.59 -12.80 -9.90
N ARG A 77 -22.84 -12.48 -10.95
CA ARG A 77 -21.60 -11.73 -10.87
C ARG A 77 -21.79 -10.37 -10.20
N ALA A 78 -20.91 -10.04 -9.27
CA ALA A 78 -20.91 -8.79 -8.54
C ALA A 78 -19.48 -8.39 -8.18
N GLY A 79 -19.28 -7.15 -7.76
CA GLY A 79 -17.94 -6.69 -7.42
C GLY A 79 -17.91 -5.49 -6.51
N LEU A 80 -16.78 -5.37 -5.83
CA LEU A 80 -16.38 -4.17 -5.09
C LEU A 80 -15.44 -3.37 -5.98
N VAL A 81 -15.79 -2.10 -6.22
CA VAL A 81 -15.04 -1.21 -7.09
C VAL A 81 -14.55 -0.02 -6.28
N ILE A 82 -13.24 0.24 -6.30
CA ILE A 82 -12.64 1.48 -5.84
C ILE A 82 -12.54 2.40 -7.05
N GLY A 83 -13.05 3.62 -6.94
CA GLY A 83 -12.97 4.61 -8.00
C GLY A 83 -13.11 6.03 -7.47
N GLY A 84 -12.96 7.00 -8.37
CA GLY A 84 -13.27 8.39 -8.07
C GLY A 84 -14.71 8.60 -7.63
N GLN A 85 -14.99 9.76 -7.02
CA GLN A 85 -16.37 10.19 -6.77
C GLN A 85 -17.13 10.47 -8.10
N THR A 86 -16.39 10.76 -9.18
CA THR A 86 -16.88 10.91 -10.55
C THR A 86 -15.91 10.26 -11.54
N SER A 87 -16.36 9.99 -12.76
CA SER A 87 -15.50 9.43 -13.83
C SER A 87 -14.37 10.37 -14.29
N SER A 88 -14.48 11.66 -13.98
CA SER A 88 -13.48 12.70 -14.26
C SER A 88 -12.43 12.85 -13.17
N SER A 89 -12.61 12.21 -12.02
CA SER A 89 -11.74 12.35 -10.83
C SER A 89 -11.00 11.03 -10.58
N PRO A 90 -9.93 10.70 -11.30
CA PRO A 90 -9.20 9.46 -11.08
C PRO A 90 -8.60 9.42 -9.67
N VAL A 91 -8.44 8.22 -9.12
CA VAL A 91 -7.76 8.03 -7.85
C VAL A 91 -6.26 8.05 -8.11
N ARG A 92 -5.57 9.00 -7.49
CA ARG A 92 -4.12 9.17 -7.59
C ARG A 92 -3.44 8.95 -6.26
N VAL A 93 -2.28 8.33 -6.28
CA VAL A 93 -1.33 8.29 -5.17
C VAL A 93 -0.10 9.08 -5.62
N VAL A 94 0.16 10.17 -4.90
CA VAL A 94 1.20 11.15 -5.25
C VAL A 94 2.11 11.42 -4.05
N GLY A 95 3.32 11.90 -4.31
CA GLY A 95 4.19 12.39 -3.25
C GLY A 95 3.76 13.78 -2.78
N LEU A 96 4.15 14.13 -1.57
CA LEU A 96 4.05 15.48 -1.03
C LEU A 96 5.44 16.08 -0.81
N ASN A 97 5.60 17.37 -1.04
CA ASN A 97 6.72 18.19 -0.57
C ASN A 97 6.14 19.38 0.21
N GLY A 98 6.19 19.28 1.54
CA GLY A 98 5.33 20.08 2.40
C GLY A 98 3.85 19.73 2.14
N SER A 99 3.04 20.75 1.82
CA SER A 99 1.62 20.60 1.51
C SER A 99 1.33 20.47 0.00
N SER A 100 2.34 20.59 -0.85
CA SER A 100 2.21 20.57 -2.31
C SER A 100 2.42 19.17 -2.87
N GLU A 101 1.62 18.80 -3.88
CA GLU A 101 1.84 17.55 -4.62
C GLU A 101 3.16 17.59 -5.40
N THR A 102 3.83 16.45 -5.45
CA THR A 102 5.02 16.19 -6.25
C THR A 102 4.97 14.77 -6.80
N ILE A 103 5.82 14.46 -7.77
CA ILE A 103 5.96 13.09 -8.26
C ILE A 103 6.47 12.20 -7.12
N LEU A 104 5.78 11.09 -6.86
CA LEU A 104 6.21 10.11 -5.87
C LEU A 104 7.51 9.45 -6.32
N GLY A 105 8.58 9.68 -5.56
CA GLY A 105 9.90 9.14 -5.84
C GLY A 105 10.39 8.19 -4.75
N PHE A 106 10.93 7.04 -5.15
CA PHE A 106 11.54 6.07 -4.26
C PHE A 106 12.83 5.49 -4.84
N ASN A 107 13.68 5.03 -3.94
CA ASN A 107 14.93 4.34 -4.22
C ASN A 107 14.84 2.93 -3.64
N ALA A 108 15.21 1.94 -4.45
CA ALA A 108 15.43 0.57 -4.04
C ALA A 108 16.93 0.27 -4.14
N VAL A 109 17.56 -0.10 -3.03
CA VAL A 109 18.92 -0.65 -3.02
C VAL A 109 18.79 -2.15 -2.82
N ILE A 110 19.08 -2.92 -3.86
CA ILE A 110 18.96 -4.37 -3.89
C ILE A 110 20.35 -4.94 -3.71
N ASP A 111 20.52 -5.82 -2.75
CA ASP A 111 21.77 -6.53 -2.46
C ASP A 111 21.47 -8.03 -2.50
N SER A 112 22.16 -8.76 -3.38
CA SER A 112 21.96 -10.21 -3.59
C SER A 112 23.10 -11.07 -3.07
N ASP A 113 24.00 -10.55 -2.23
CA ASP A 113 25.09 -11.32 -1.63
C ASP A 113 25.39 -10.99 -0.16
N VAL A 114 24.56 -10.15 0.49
CA VAL A 114 24.55 -9.93 1.94
C VAL A 114 24.16 -11.21 2.70
N GLY A 115 25.15 -12.08 2.84
CA GLY A 115 25.05 -13.34 3.54
C GLY A 115 26.31 -14.14 3.41
N THR A 116 27.27 -13.94 4.32
CA THR A 116 28.38 -14.89 4.43
C THR A 116 27.81 -16.30 4.62
N VAL A 117 28.39 -17.28 3.95
CA VAL A 117 27.99 -18.71 4.02
C VAL A 117 27.94 -19.22 5.48
N LEU A 118 28.68 -18.56 6.37
CA LEU A 118 28.71 -18.78 7.81
C LEU A 118 27.42 -18.35 8.56
N ASN A 119 26.65 -17.40 8.03
CA ASN A 119 25.51 -16.78 8.72
C ASN A 119 24.13 -17.16 8.16
N LYS A 120 24.03 -18.07 7.18
CA LYS A 120 22.76 -18.40 6.50
C LYS A 120 21.99 -17.12 6.07
N GLY A 121 22.72 -16.15 5.52
CA GLY A 121 22.19 -14.82 5.22
C GLY A 121 21.08 -14.81 4.18
N ALA A 122 20.46 -13.64 4.00
CA ALA A 122 19.44 -13.46 2.98
C ALA A 122 20.00 -13.79 1.60
N PHE A 123 19.19 -14.44 0.75
CA PHE A 123 19.48 -14.53 -0.68
C PHE A 123 19.38 -13.14 -1.35
N THR A 124 18.48 -12.29 -0.87
CA THR A 124 18.34 -10.93 -1.37
C THR A 124 17.80 -10.03 -0.27
N ASN A 125 18.35 -8.83 -0.18
CA ASN A 125 17.86 -7.75 0.66
C ASN A 125 17.53 -6.53 -0.20
N ILE A 126 16.32 -5.99 -0.07
CA ILE A 126 15.85 -4.84 -0.84
C ILE A 126 15.47 -3.74 0.15
N ALA A 127 16.30 -2.71 0.23
CA ALA A 127 16.03 -1.53 1.03
C ALA A 127 15.30 -0.47 0.20
N LEU A 128 14.06 -0.20 0.56
CA LEU A 128 13.21 0.83 -0.04
C LEU A 128 13.20 2.09 0.83
N SER A 129 13.39 3.24 0.18
CA SER A 129 13.33 4.55 0.83
C SER A 129 12.71 5.59 -0.10
N PHE A 130 12.08 6.63 0.45
CA PHE A 130 11.56 7.73 -0.33
C PHE A 130 12.65 8.76 -0.67
N ASN A 131 12.50 9.46 -1.79
CA ASN A 131 13.40 10.54 -2.18
C ASN A 131 13.43 11.67 -1.13
N SER A 132 14.51 12.44 -1.11
CA SER A 132 14.76 13.49 -0.10
C SER A 132 13.72 14.63 -0.13
N ASN A 133 13.11 14.91 -1.28
CA ASN A 133 12.05 15.90 -1.44
C ASN A 133 10.64 15.40 -1.04
N ILE A 134 10.47 14.10 -0.76
CA ILE A 134 9.17 13.52 -0.38
C ILE A 134 8.95 13.62 1.12
N THR A 135 7.98 14.41 1.57
CA THR A 135 7.62 14.59 2.98
C THR A 135 6.31 13.88 3.36
N GLY A 136 5.69 13.18 2.41
CA GLY A 136 4.45 12.45 2.63
C GLY A 136 3.88 11.86 1.35
N ILE A 137 2.72 11.24 1.48
CA ILE A 137 1.91 10.69 0.38
C ILE A 137 0.51 11.27 0.49
N ARG A 138 -0.08 11.66 -0.65
CA ARG A 138 -1.50 11.96 -0.77
C ARG A 138 -2.19 10.90 -1.60
N ILE A 139 -3.30 10.38 -1.07
CA ILE A 139 -4.25 9.56 -1.83
C ILE A 139 -5.43 10.47 -2.13
N SER A 140 -5.78 10.61 -3.42
CA SER A 140 -6.92 11.43 -3.85
C SER A 140 -8.23 10.93 -3.23
N PRO A 141 -9.25 11.79 -3.09
CA PRO A 141 -10.57 11.34 -2.68
C PRO A 141 -11.06 10.18 -3.55
N PHE A 142 -11.62 9.16 -2.92
CA PHE A 142 -12.13 7.99 -3.59
C PHE A 142 -13.35 7.45 -2.87
N SER A 143 -14.02 6.52 -3.54
CA SER A 143 -15.18 5.84 -3.00
C SER A 143 -15.09 4.35 -3.30
N VAL A 144 -15.70 3.56 -2.43
CA VAL A 144 -15.90 2.12 -2.61
C VAL A 144 -17.36 1.89 -2.99
N TYR A 145 -17.57 1.15 -4.07
CA TYR A 145 -18.87 0.87 -4.65
C TYR A 145 -19.16 -0.62 -4.67
N ALA A 146 -20.41 -1.01 -4.38
CA ALA A 146 -20.96 -2.28 -4.81
C ALA A 146 -21.49 -2.12 -6.24
N ALA A 147 -21.09 -3.01 -7.13
CA ALA A 147 -21.40 -2.93 -8.55
C ALA A 147 -22.01 -4.24 -9.04
N SER A 148 -23.06 -4.13 -9.86
CA SER A 148 -23.69 -5.27 -10.53
C SER A 148 -22.92 -5.69 -11.79
N GLU A 149 -23.12 -6.94 -12.21
CA GLU A 149 -22.54 -7.59 -13.39
C GLU A 149 -22.34 -6.67 -14.61
N SER A 150 -23.40 -5.98 -15.05
CA SER A 150 -23.41 -5.15 -16.28
C SER A 150 -22.50 -3.91 -16.22
N THR A 151 -21.90 -3.64 -15.07
CA THR A 151 -21.03 -2.48 -14.84
C THR A 151 -19.55 -2.85 -14.63
N LEU A 152 -19.26 -4.15 -14.59
CA LEU A 152 -17.93 -4.71 -14.30
C LEU A 152 -17.24 -5.19 -15.57
N SER A 153 -15.95 -4.86 -15.72
CA SER A 153 -15.14 -5.31 -16.86
C SER A 153 -14.95 -6.81 -16.83
N ASP A 154 -14.98 -7.50 -17.96
CA ASP A 154 -14.98 -8.96 -18.02
C ASP A 154 -13.87 -9.50 -18.92
N ILE A 155 -13.45 -10.76 -18.69
CA ILE A 155 -12.51 -11.51 -19.51
C ILE A 155 -13.15 -12.84 -19.88
N ILE A 156 -13.65 -12.93 -21.12
CA ILE A 156 -14.22 -14.16 -21.66
C ILE A 156 -13.32 -14.65 -22.79
N SER A 157 -12.84 -15.90 -22.69
CA SER A 157 -12.03 -16.55 -23.74
C SER A 157 -10.85 -15.69 -24.23
N ASN A 158 -10.12 -15.08 -23.29
CA ASN A 158 -8.99 -14.15 -23.53
C ASN A 158 -9.36 -12.80 -24.19
N SER A 159 -10.65 -12.47 -24.31
CA SER A 159 -11.12 -11.15 -24.74
C SER A 159 -11.50 -10.29 -23.54
N TYR A 160 -10.79 -9.18 -23.35
CA TYR A 160 -11.08 -8.21 -22.30
C TYR A 160 -12.13 -7.19 -22.78
N THR A 161 -13.27 -7.17 -22.12
CA THR A 161 -14.30 -6.15 -22.32
C THR A 161 -14.27 -5.16 -21.16
N LYS A 162 -13.88 -3.92 -21.44
CA LYS A 162 -13.86 -2.85 -20.44
C LYS A 162 -15.27 -2.32 -20.21
N ASN A 163 -15.74 -2.39 -18.96
CA ASN A 163 -16.94 -1.68 -18.51
C ASN A 163 -16.60 -0.64 -17.45
N THR A 164 -17.56 0.22 -17.16
CA THR A 164 -17.42 1.24 -16.13
C THR A 164 -18.66 1.35 -15.28
N ILE A 165 -18.43 1.67 -14.00
CA ILE A 165 -19.46 1.95 -13.01
C ILE A 165 -20.14 3.30 -13.23
N TYR A 166 -19.55 4.18 -14.04
CA TYR A 166 -20.07 5.53 -14.26
C TYR A 166 -21.00 5.60 -15.48
N ASP A 167 -22.02 6.42 -15.36
CA ASP A 167 -22.88 6.85 -16.46
C ASP A 167 -22.17 7.93 -17.29
N SER A 168 -22.20 7.80 -18.61
CA SER A 168 -21.47 8.69 -19.51
C SER A 168 -22.08 10.10 -19.61
N SER A 169 -23.37 10.25 -19.32
CA SER A 169 -24.07 11.53 -19.42
C SER A 169 -23.92 12.36 -18.13
N THR A 170 -23.95 11.70 -16.98
CA THR A 170 -23.89 12.37 -15.67
C THR A 170 -22.52 12.30 -15.00
N LEU A 171 -21.61 11.44 -15.49
CA LEU A 171 -20.30 11.14 -14.90
C LEU A 171 -20.37 10.55 -13.48
N LYS A 172 -21.57 10.19 -13.02
CA LYS A 172 -21.88 9.61 -11.71
C LYS A 172 -22.01 8.09 -11.79
N PRO A 173 -21.96 7.37 -10.66
CA PRO A 173 -22.28 5.94 -10.64
C PRO A 173 -23.65 5.65 -11.27
N LYS A 174 -23.75 4.56 -12.04
CA LYS A 174 -24.99 4.14 -12.72
C LYS A 174 -26.09 3.83 -11.72
N ALA A 175 -27.18 4.61 -11.77
CA ALA A 175 -28.33 4.46 -10.88
C ALA A 175 -28.95 3.05 -10.99
N GLY A 176 -29.31 2.48 -9.83
CA GLY A 176 -29.93 1.15 -9.74
C GLY A 176 -28.97 -0.03 -9.98
N LEU A 177 -27.75 0.22 -10.47
CA LEU A 177 -26.76 -0.82 -10.79
C LEU A 177 -25.50 -0.73 -9.94
N VAL A 178 -25.21 0.45 -9.38
CA VAL A 178 -24.05 0.74 -8.55
C VAL A 178 -24.48 1.50 -7.31
N LYS A 179 -24.00 1.07 -6.14
CA LYS A 179 -24.23 1.73 -4.86
C LYS A 179 -22.91 2.12 -4.23
N GLU A 180 -22.74 3.40 -3.89
CA GLU A 180 -21.63 3.84 -3.04
C GLU A 180 -21.82 3.31 -1.62
N ILE A 181 -20.78 2.69 -1.07
CA ILE A 181 -20.77 2.11 0.28
C ILE A 181 -20.03 3.04 1.22
N VAL A 182 -18.87 3.54 0.80
CA VAL A 182 -18.03 4.44 1.60
C VAL A 182 -17.41 5.48 0.69
N ARG A 183 -17.47 6.74 1.13
CA ARG A 183 -16.70 7.86 0.58
C ARG A 183 -15.54 8.19 1.50
N VAL A 184 -14.36 8.42 0.94
CA VAL A 184 -13.14 8.66 1.68
C VAL A 184 -12.42 9.91 1.19
N GLY A 185 -11.94 10.72 2.13
CA GLY A 185 -11.04 11.84 1.88
C GLY A 185 -11.73 13.18 1.61
N GLY A 186 -13.06 13.25 1.66
CA GLY A 186 -13.80 14.50 1.39
C GLY A 186 -13.35 15.19 0.09
N ALA A 187 -12.95 16.46 0.20
CA ALA A 187 -12.40 17.24 -0.93
C ALA A 187 -10.87 17.15 -1.08
N SER A 188 -10.14 16.79 -0.03
CA SER A 188 -8.68 16.93 0.04
C SER A 188 -7.90 15.61 -0.05
N GLY A 189 -8.59 14.48 0.07
CA GLY A 189 -8.01 13.15 0.05
C GLY A 189 -7.55 12.67 1.43
N ILE A 190 -6.61 11.72 1.44
CA ILE A 190 -5.91 11.27 2.64
C ILE A 190 -4.44 11.68 2.52
N ASP A 191 -3.98 12.47 3.48
CA ASP A 191 -2.57 12.82 3.62
C ASP A 191 -1.91 11.96 4.69
N ILE A 192 -0.84 11.27 4.30
CA ILE A 192 0.08 10.58 5.20
C ILE A 192 1.35 11.43 5.25
N VAL A 193 1.59 12.09 6.36
CA VAL A 193 2.73 12.99 6.55
C VAL A 193 3.85 12.24 7.25
N PHE A 194 5.05 12.29 6.67
CA PHE A 194 6.22 11.62 7.21
C PHE A 194 6.86 12.45 8.32
N ALA A 195 7.54 11.76 9.23
CA ALA A 195 8.48 12.40 10.14
C ALA A 195 9.80 12.72 9.41
N ALA A 196 10.72 13.40 10.12
CA ALA A 196 12.06 13.67 9.59
C ALA A 196 12.82 12.37 9.26
N ASN A 197 12.71 11.34 10.11
CA ASN A 197 13.11 9.97 9.83
C ASN A 197 12.03 9.28 8.99
N LYS A 198 12.02 9.53 7.68
CA LYS A 198 10.98 9.05 6.76
C LYS A 198 10.81 7.52 6.80
N PRO A 199 9.60 7.01 6.49
CA PRO A 199 9.37 5.58 6.41
C PRO A 199 10.33 4.88 5.46
N THR A 200 10.83 3.72 5.88
CA THR A 200 11.63 2.81 5.07
C THR A 200 11.05 1.41 5.15
N VAL A 201 11.29 0.61 4.12
CA VAL A 201 10.86 -0.79 4.07
C VAL A 201 12.06 -1.62 3.64
N ASN A 202 12.35 -2.68 4.38
CA ASN A 202 13.36 -3.64 4.02
C ASN A 202 12.69 -4.98 3.70
N ILE A 203 12.90 -5.50 2.50
CA ILE A 203 12.37 -6.80 2.08
C ILE A 203 13.53 -7.79 2.00
N GLN A 204 13.46 -8.86 2.78
CA GLN A 204 14.47 -9.89 2.87
C GLN A 204 13.90 -11.22 2.37
N LEU A 205 14.59 -11.82 1.41
CA LEU A 205 14.28 -13.14 0.84
C LEU A 205 15.41 -14.12 1.17
N GLY A 206 15.06 -15.38 1.45
CA GLY A 206 16.04 -16.48 1.54
C GLY A 206 16.74 -16.69 2.89
N ALA A 207 16.55 -15.84 3.91
CA ALA A 207 17.05 -16.13 5.25
C ALA A 207 16.07 -17.05 5.99
N ALA A 208 16.54 -18.22 6.46
CA ALA A 208 15.72 -19.17 7.20
C ALA A 208 16.05 -19.13 8.71
N PRO A 209 15.05 -19.03 9.60
CA PRO A 209 13.59 -19.02 9.34
C PRO A 209 13.07 -17.66 8.81
N GLN A 210 12.20 -17.69 7.81
CA GLN A 210 11.58 -16.51 7.18
C GLN A 210 10.42 -15.94 8.02
N GLY A 211 10.67 -15.49 9.26
CA GLY A 211 9.59 -14.94 10.11
C GLY A 211 9.20 -13.49 9.79
N HIS A 212 10.16 -12.70 9.31
CA HIS A 212 10.02 -11.25 9.10
C HIS A 212 10.58 -10.87 7.72
N MET A 213 9.88 -11.25 6.65
CA MET A 213 10.30 -10.95 5.28
C MET A 213 10.31 -9.45 4.98
N ILE A 214 9.47 -8.68 5.64
CA ILE A 214 9.35 -7.24 5.46
C ILE A 214 9.54 -6.60 6.84
N MET A 215 10.48 -5.67 6.94
CA MET A 215 10.70 -4.87 8.13
C MET A 215 10.44 -3.40 7.81
N PHE A 216 9.72 -2.72 8.69
CA PHE A 216 9.45 -1.29 8.55
C PHE A 216 10.38 -0.49 9.46
N GLY A 217 10.71 0.72 9.01
CA GLY A 217 11.52 1.68 9.76
C GLY A 217 11.05 3.10 9.52
N GLY A 218 11.72 4.06 10.18
CA GLY A 218 11.31 5.46 10.14
C GLY A 218 10.03 5.71 10.94
N ALA A 219 9.34 6.81 10.62
CA ALA A 219 8.14 7.22 11.33
C ALA A 219 7.21 8.06 10.47
N ILE A 220 5.94 8.09 10.86
CA ILE A 220 4.92 9.00 10.33
C ILE A 220 4.53 10.01 11.39
N ASN A 221 4.29 11.25 10.99
CA ASN A 221 3.80 12.28 11.90
C ASN A 221 2.28 12.15 12.08
N SER A 222 1.57 11.86 10.99
CA SER A 222 0.11 11.77 11.01
C SER A 222 -0.47 11.11 9.76
N ILE A 223 -1.68 10.60 9.89
CA ILE A 223 -2.60 10.32 8.78
C ILE A 223 -3.80 11.24 9.01
N CYS A 224 -4.10 12.10 8.04
CA CYS A 224 -5.16 13.10 8.20
C CYS A 224 -4.94 14.03 9.42
N GLY A 225 -3.70 14.43 9.67
CA GLY A 225 -3.32 15.16 10.89
C GLY A 225 -3.69 16.64 10.94
N SER A 226 -4.09 17.25 9.83
CA SER A 226 -4.44 18.67 9.77
C SER A 226 -5.91 18.92 10.15
N GLY A 227 -6.20 20.00 10.86
CA GLY A 227 -7.59 20.40 11.16
C GLY A 227 -8.34 19.31 11.95
N SER A 228 -9.58 19.00 11.54
CA SER A 228 -10.41 17.96 12.15
C SER A 228 -10.16 16.54 11.64
N GLY A 229 -9.35 16.36 10.58
CA GLY A 229 -9.15 15.08 9.93
C GLY A 229 -9.62 15.04 8.48
N CYS A 230 -9.60 13.84 7.88
CA CYS A 230 -10.16 13.61 6.56
C CYS A 230 -11.55 13.03 6.70
N ASN A 231 -12.51 13.59 5.97
CA ASN A 231 -13.89 13.14 6.03
C ASN A 231 -14.07 11.74 5.42
N ILE A 232 -14.77 10.88 6.14
CA ILE A 232 -15.21 9.55 5.70
C ILE A 232 -16.71 9.45 5.95
N VAL A 233 -17.45 8.94 4.96
CA VAL A 233 -18.89 8.72 5.06
C VAL A 233 -19.21 7.30 4.65
N ALA A 234 -19.78 6.50 5.56
CA ALA A 234 -20.51 5.30 5.18
C ALA A 234 -21.85 5.74 4.57
N VAL A 235 -22.02 5.51 3.27
CA VAL A 235 -23.08 6.13 2.47
C VAL A 235 -24.35 5.29 2.56
N SER A 236 -25.41 5.89 3.09
CA SER A 236 -26.75 5.32 3.10
C SER A 236 -27.52 5.72 1.86
N ASP A 237 -27.53 7.01 1.52
CA ASP A 237 -28.13 7.54 0.30
C ASP A 237 -27.64 8.96 0.00
N TYR A 238 -28.29 9.64 -0.96
CA TYR A 238 -27.99 11.02 -1.32
C TYR A 238 -29.19 11.95 -1.16
N ASP A 239 -28.91 13.21 -0.82
CA ASP A 239 -29.92 14.26 -0.86
C ASP A 239 -30.27 14.68 -2.31
N GLY A 240 -31.24 15.58 -2.45
CA GLY A 240 -31.64 16.13 -3.76
C GLY A 240 -30.54 16.94 -4.48
N SER A 241 -29.45 17.29 -3.78
CA SER A 241 -28.27 17.95 -4.34
C SER A 241 -27.10 16.98 -4.58
N ASN A 242 -27.34 15.68 -4.42
CA ASN A 242 -26.36 14.60 -4.60
C ASN A 242 -25.21 14.60 -3.59
N ASN A 243 -25.42 15.15 -2.39
CA ASN A 243 -24.52 14.98 -1.26
C ASN A 243 -24.83 13.66 -0.55
N PRO A 244 -23.82 12.82 -0.26
CA PRO A 244 -24.06 11.58 0.46
C PRO A 244 -24.42 11.88 1.92
N TYR A 245 -25.32 11.08 2.47
CA TYR A 245 -25.61 11.05 3.90
C TYR A 245 -25.59 9.61 4.43
N GLY A 246 -25.38 9.47 5.73
CA GLY A 246 -25.22 8.19 6.39
C GLY A 246 -24.48 8.34 7.70
N ILE A 247 -23.40 7.59 7.89
CA ILE A 247 -22.52 7.74 9.07
C ILE A 247 -21.27 8.49 8.63
N GLY A 248 -21.17 9.76 8.99
CA GLY A 248 -20.03 10.62 8.66
C GLY A 248 -19.13 10.85 9.87
N PHE A 249 -17.83 10.95 9.64
CA PHE A 249 -16.83 11.38 10.64
C PHE A 249 -15.56 11.85 9.95
N ASP A 250 -14.77 12.66 10.66
CA ASP A 250 -13.43 13.05 10.23
C ASP A 250 -12.40 12.17 10.93
N PHE A 251 -11.74 11.31 10.18
CA PHE A 251 -10.68 10.44 10.69
C PHE A 251 -9.39 11.24 10.88
N GLN A 252 -8.75 11.10 12.03
CA GLN A 252 -7.45 11.67 12.31
C GLN A 252 -6.59 10.73 13.16
N PHE A 253 -5.36 10.51 12.70
CA PHE A 253 -4.31 9.83 13.44
C PHE A 253 -3.09 10.74 13.55
N THR A 254 -2.54 10.90 14.75
CA THR A 254 -1.30 11.65 14.97
C THR A 254 -0.39 10.92 15.93
N GLY A 255 0.90 11.24 15.87
CA GLY A 255 1.80 10.98 16.99
C GLY A 255 1.31 11.60 18.31
N TYR A 256 1.89 11.16 19.42
CA TYR A 256 1.53 11.64 20.76
C TYR A 256 2.58 12.62 21.30
N ASN A 257 2.13 13.72 21.93
CA ASN A 257 3.00 14.74 22.54
C ASN A 257 4.10 15.28 21.61
N ASN A 258 3.76 15.54 20.35
CA ASN A 258 4.68 15.99 19.29
C ASN A 258 5.79 14.98 18.92
N SER A 259 5.70 13.75 19.42
CA SER A 259 6.54 12.65 18.96
C SER A 259 5.84 11.91 17.82
N PRO A 260 6.51 11.68 16.67
CA PRO A 260 5.94 10.92 15.57
C PRO A 260 5.73 9.45 15.97
N PHE A 261 4.89 8.74 15.22
CA PHE A 261 4.67 7.31 15.40
C PHE A 261 5.72 6.52 14.63
N GLY A 262 6.63 5.86 15.36
CA GLY A 262 7.68 5.01 14.82
C GLY A 262 7.14 3.72 14.22
N LEU A 263 7.73 3.34 13.09
CA LEU A 263 7.44 2.10 12.37
C LEU A 263 8.47 1.01 12.66
N THR A 264 9.56 1.35 13.36
CA THR A 264 10.58 0.38 13.76
C THR A 264 9.96 -0.75 14.59
N GLY A 265 10.26 -1.99 14.23
CA GLY A 265 9.75 -3.18 14.90
C GLY A 265 8.41 -3.69 14.34
N PHE A 266 7.75 -2.93 13.47
CA PHE A 266 6.70 -3.48 12.62
C PHE A 266 7.31 -4.39 11.55
N TYR A 267 6.60 -5.46 11.23
CA TYR A 267 7.04 -6.45 10.25
C TYR A 267 5.87 -7.08 9.51
N ALA A 268 6.17 -7.66 8.35
CA ALA A 268 5.30 -8.62 7.69
C ALA A 268 6.10 -9.84 7.23
N GLY A 269 5.47 -10.99 7.10
CA GLY A 269 6.18 -12.23 6.75
C GLY A 269 5.25 -13.41 6.54
N ILE A 270 5.79 -14.51 6.03
CA ILE A 270 5.08 -15.78 5.97
C ILE A 270 5.55 -16.63 7.14
N GLU A 271 4.66 -16.86 8.09
CA GLU A 271 4.94 -17.79 9.17
C GLU A 271 4.52 -19.19 8.75
N GLY A 272 5.46 -20.14 8.81
CA GLY A 272 5.21 -21.54 8.50
C GLY A 272 4.32 -22.24 9.54
N LYS A 273 3.80 -23.40 9.16
CA LYS A 273 3.01 -24.25 10.06
C LYS A 273 3.79 -24.57 11.33
N ASN A 274 3.18 -24.36 12.49
CA ASN A 274 3.75 -24.74 13.79
C ASN A 274 2.69 -25.47 14.63
N GLY A 275 2.84 -26.78 14.77
CA GLY A 275 1.83 -27.62 15.43
C GLY A 275 0.50 -27.60 14.70
N THR A 276 -0.56 -27.12 15.37
CA THR A 276 -1.92 -26.96 14.82
C THR A 276 -2.12 -25.65 14.06
N ASP A 277 -1.18 -24.72 14.12
CA ASP A 277 -1.23 -23.47 13.36
C ASP A 277 -0.91 -23.75 11.88
N SER A 278 -1.87 -23.55 10.98
CA SER A 278 -1.70 -23.75 9.54
C SER A 278 -0.66 -22.83 8.87
N GLY A 279 -0.10 -21.85 9.61
CA GLY A 279 0.74 -20.81 9.05
C GLY A 279 -0.07 -19.75 8.31
N GLY A 280 0.60 -18.75 7.76
CA GLY A 280 -0.06 -17.69 7.00
C GLY A 280 0.78 -16.43 6.84
N LEU A 281 0.18 -15.45 6.15
CA LEU A 281 0.73 -14.10 6.08
C LEU A 281 0.49 -13.39 7.41
N VAL A 282 1.56 -12.89 8.01
CA VAL A 282 1.53 -12.17 9.28
C VAL A 282 1.95 -10.73 9.07
N PHE A 283 1.25 -9.82 9.75
CA PHE A 283 1.69 -8.46 10.01
C PHE A 283 1.70 -8.23 11.52
N GLY A 284 2.77 -7.65 12.06
CA GLY A 284 2.86 -7.46 13.50
C GLY A 284 3.84 -6.39 13.93
N ASN A 285 3.91 -6.18 15.24
CA ASN A 285 4.89 -5.36 15.92
C ASN A 285 5.32 -6.08 17.20
N SER A 286 6.62 -6.31 17.34
CA SER A 286 7.19 -6.92 18.53
C SER A 286 7.40 -5.86 19.61
N GLY A 287 6.92 -6.12 20.83
CA GLY A 287 7.04 -5.18 21.94
C GLY A 287 5.89 -4.17 21.98
N VAL A 288 6.16 -2.95 22.41
CA VAL A 288 5.17 -1.89 22.58
C VAL A 288 5.34 -0.89 21.46
N SER A 289 4.27 -0.60 20.72
CA SER A 289 4.27 0.47 19.72
C SER A 289 4.49 1.82 20.37
N ASP A 290 4.95 2.80 19.59
CA ASP A 290 4.90 4.19 20.02
C ASP A 290 3.47 4.61 20.36
N LYS A 291 3.36 5.62 21.22
CA LYS A 291 2.06 6.19 21.57
C LYS A 291 1.51 7.03 20.42
N PHE A 292 0.21 6.98 20.21
CA PHE A 292 -0.49 7.74 19.19
C PHE A 292 -1.83 8.26 19.70
N ASN A 293 -2.35 9.25 19.00
CA ASN A 293 -3.74 9.69 19.10
C ASN A 293 -4.51 9.17 17.89
N LEU A 294 -5.71 8.66 18.15
CA LEU A 294 -6.66 8.26 17.12
C LEU A 294 -8.00 8.90 17.44
N SER A 295 -8.59 9.61 16.49
CA SER A 295 -9.87 10.26 16.69
C SER A 295 -10.76 10.13 15.46
N LEU A 296 -12.06 9.97 15.74
CA LEU A 296 -13.15 10.20 14.82
C LEU A 296 -13.81 11.50 15.29
N ASN A 297 -13.55 12.59 14.60
CA ASN A 297 -14.10 13.90 14.93
C ASN A 297 -15.42 14.12 14.20
N ASN A 298 -16.26 15.00 14.72
CA ASN A 298 -17.51 15.42 14.05
C ASN A 298 -18.40 14.24 13.63
N VAL A 299 -18.49 13.21 14.47
CA VAL A 299 -19.25 12.02 14.13
C VAL A 299 -20.74 12.35 14.09
N ILE A 300 -21.37 12.03 12.95
CA ILE A 300 -22.75 12.37 12.65
C ILE A 300 -23.47 11.19 12.00
N LEU A 301 -24.71 10.99 12.42
CA LEU A 301 -25.67 10.11 11.76
C LEU A 301 -26.71 10.97 11.03
N GLY A 302 -26.85 10.75 9.73
CA GLY A 302 -27.69 11.55 8.84
C GLY A 302 -26.85 12.55 8.03
N GLN A 303 -27.39 13.75 7.84
CA GLN A 303 -26.77 14.83 7.08
C GLN A 303 -26.62 16.09 7.95
N SER A 304 -25.39 16.63 7.98
CA SER A 304 -25.11 17.86 8.71
C SER A 304 -26.03 18.99 8.25
N GLY A 305 -26.68 19.66 9.20
CA GLY A 305 -27.58 20.78 8.92
C GLY A 305 -28.94 20.41 8.33
N SER A 306 -29.26 19.12 8.17
CA SER A 306 -30.58 18.71 7.69
C SER A 306 -31.67 19.00 8.74
N PRO A 307 -32.70 19.81 8.40
CA PRO A 307 -33.82 20.10 9.30
C PRO A 307 -34.93 19.03 9.24
N SER A 308 -34.88 18.12 8.27
CA SER A 308 -36.00 17.22 7.95
C SER A 308 -35.93 15.94 8.76
N THR A 309 -36.90 15.70 9.64
CA THR A 309 -37.10 14.41 10.33
C THR A 309 -37.86 13.38 9.48
N THR A 310 -38.21 13.70 8.23
CA THR A 310 -39.08 12.87 7.40
C THR A 310 -38.24 11.93 6.54
N TYR A 311 -38.36 10.61 6.75
CA TYR A 311 -37.81 9.62 5.81
C TYR A 311 -38.61 9.68 4.49
N PRO A 312 -37.99 9.65 3.30
CA PRO A 312 -36.58 9.39 3.01
C PRO A 312 -35.68 10.65 2.85
N SER A 313 -36.08 11.84 3.28
CA SER A 313 -35.27 13.04 3.04
C SER A 313 -34.12 13.19 4.05
N SER A 314 -32.90 12.86 3.62
CA SER A 314 -31.65 13.21 4.31
C SER A 314 -31.51 12.66 5.74
N THR A 315 -32.22 11.58 6.06
CA THR A 315 -32.16 10.91 7.37
C THR A 315 -31.48 9.55 7.29
N PHE A 316 -30.59 9.25 8.23
CA PHE A 316 -30.07 7.90 8.44
C PHE A 316 -30.92 7.17 9.48
N ASN A 317 -31.73 6.18 9.06
CA ASN A 317 -32.63 5.45 9.95
C ASN A 317 -33.53 6.38 10.82
N GLY A 318 -34.07 7.43 10.20
CA GLY A 318 -34.88 8.45 10.89
C GLY A 318 -34.09 9.51 11.66
N LEU A 319 -32.75 9.44 11.69
CA LEU A 319 -31.89 10.45 12.30
C LEU A 319 -31.42 11.47 11.25
N PRO A 320 -31.86 12.74 11.32
CA PRO A 320 -31.54 13.73 10.29
C PRO A 320 -30.17 14.37 10.46
N ASN A 321 -29.76 14.62 11.71
CA ASN A 321 -28.52 15.31 12.08
C ASN A 321 -28.17 14.95 13.53
N ALA A 322 -27.98 13.66 13.79
CA ALA A 322 -27.64 13.17 15.13
C ALA A 322 -26.12 13.16 15.29
N SER A 323 -25.59 14.28 15.78
CA SER A 323 -24.18 14.38 16.17
C SER A 323 -23.95 13.64 17.48
N ILE A 324 -22.88 12.84 17.52
CA ILE A 324 -22.37 12.20 18.74
C ILE A 324 -21.05 12.82 19.21
N GLY A 325 -20.62 13.92 18.58
CA GLY A 325 -19.38 14.63 18.91
C GLY A 325 -18.13 13.95 18.37
N SER A 326 -17.03 13.99 19.14
CA SER A 326 -15.77 13.34 18.81
C SER A 326 -15.51 12.17 19.76
N ILE A 327 -15.03 11.06 19.19
CA ILE A 327 -14.64 9.87 19.95
C ILE A 327 -13.24 9.44 19.53
N GLY A 328 -12.47 8.87 20.46
CA GLY A 328 -11.09 8.51 20.15
C GLY A 328 -10.31 7.99 21.35
N ALA A 329 -9.04 7.74 21.11
CA ALA A 329 -8.05 7.36 22.10
C ALA A 329 -6.87 8.33 22.04
N VAL A 330 -6.39 8.76 23.22
CA VAL A 330 -5.28 9.70 23.37
C VAL A 330 -4.11 8.99 24.04
N GLY A 331 -2.93 9.06 23.43
CA GLY A 331 -1.71 8.41 23.94
C GLY A 331 -1.82 6.89 24.05
N ALA A 332 -2.62 6.26 23.18
CA ALA A 332 -2.76 4.82 23.12
C ALA A 332 -1.51 4.17 22.52
N SER A 333 -1.22 2.93 22.92
CA SER A 333 -0.16 2.10 22.36
C SER A 333 -0.66 0.66 22.28
N VAL A 334 -0.13 -0.12 21.35
CA VAL A 334 -0.46 -1.54 21.21
C VAL A 334 0.77 -2.36 21.58
N THR A 335 0.56 -3.39 22.41
CA THR A 335 1.62 -4.32 22.78
C THR A 335 1.42 -5.64 22.06
N ASN A 336 2.47 -6.16 21.44
CA ASN A 336 2.48 -7.44 20.72
C ASN A 336 1.38 -7.53 19.65
N LEU A 337 1.25 -6.48 18.83
CA LEU A 337 0.32 -6.50 17.69
C LEU A 337 0.68 -7.67 16.78
N LYS A 338 -0.28 -8.55 16.50
CA LYS A 338 -0.13 -9.61 15.50
C LYS A 338 -1.45 -9.87 14.82
N MET A 339 -1.49 -9.62 13.52
CA MET A 339 -2.54 -10.04 12.61
C MET A 339 -2.02 -11.17 11.75
N LYS A 340 -2.81 -12.23 11.58
CA LYS A 340 -2.49 -13.36 10.71
C LYS A 340 -3.66 -13.64 9.77
N VAL A 341 -3.35 -13.79 8.50
CA VAL A 341 -4.26 -14.28 7.46
C VAL A 341 -3.82 -15.68 7.07
N SER A 342 -4.69 -16.66 7.33
CA SER A 342 -4.47 -18.08 7.02
C SER A 342 -5.44 -18.54 5.94
N GLY A 343 -5.09 -19.60 5.21
CA GLY A 343 -5.96 -20.17 4.17
C GLY A 343 -5.83 -19.55 2.78
N MET A 344 -4.74 -18.82 2.53
CA MET A 344 -4.31 -18.44 1.18
C MET A 344 -3.65 -19.61 0.46
#